data_AF-A0A538CHF2-F1
#
_entry.id   AF-A0A538CHF2-F1
#
_cell.length_a   1.000
_cell.length_b   1.000
_cell.length_c   1.000
_cell.angle_alpha   90.00
_cell.angle_beta   90.00
_cell.angle_gamma   90.00
#
_symmetry.space_group_name_H-M   'P 1'
#
loop_
_entity.id
_entity.type
_entity.pdbx_description
1 polymer ?
#
loop_
_entity_poly.entity_id
_entity_poly.type
_entity_poly.pdbx_seq_one_letter_code
_entity_poly.pdbx_strand_id
1 'polypeptide(L)'
;MQTSTADLWDTIAGEAGRESDLWTGALRPAEGQEREPVFSLLGEKRYALGIETIYEGYLLHYGSPRLFAPEDGDTALLLGDYLYAHGLVRIEESGTVDAVNDLAELIALCAYLRAEQIAGDGAVWAATACSLGRRVLDPGRSSLRLDNDPSPLEAIARATVGDARVDAALAVHRTRLR
;
A
#
# COMPACT_ATOMS: atom_id res chain seq x y z
N MET A 1 -14.79 4.93 -15.56
CA MET A 1 -14.34 6.31 -15.83
C MET A 1 -12.86 6.39 -15.42
N GLN A 2 -12.02 7.14 -16.13
CA GLN A 2 -10.57 7.15 -15.88
C GLN A 2 -10.24 8.13 -14.74
N THR A 3 -10.05 7.63 -13.52
CA THR A 3 -9.66 8.43 -12.35
C THR A 3 -8.25 8.98 -12.58
N SER A 4 -8.09 10.30 -12.52
CA SER A 4 -6.77 10.94 -12.58
C SER A 4 -6.01 10.75 -11.27
N THR A 5 -4.70 10.99 -11.23
CA THR A 5 -3.94 10.90 -9.97
C THR A 5 -4.40 11.92 -8.92
N ALA A 6 -4.79 13.14 -9.34
CA ALA A 6 -5.37 14.12 -8.43
C ALA A 6 -6.70 13.62 -7.84
N ASP A 7 -7.54 13.04 -8.69
CA ASP A 7 -8.84 12.45 -8.34
C ASP A 7 -8.70 11.28 -7.35
N LEU A 8 -7.60 10.52 -7.42
CA LEU A 8 -7.30 9.44 -6.46
C LEU A 8 -7.15 9.97 -5.03
N TRP A 9 -6.34 11.01 -4.82
CA TRP A 9 -6.07 11.55 -3.49
C TRP A 9 -7.29 12.24 -2.89
N ASP A 10 -7.99 13.03 -3.72
CA ASP A 10 -9.23 13.69 -3.30
C ASP A 10 -10.31 12.67 -2.96
N THR A 11 -10.36 11.54 -3.68
CA THR A 11 -11.23 10.41 -3.32
C THR A 11 -10.84 9.84 -1.96
N ILE A 12 -9.58 9.43 -1.72
CA ILE A 12 -9.16 8.88 -0.42
C ILE A 12 -9.53 9.83 0.73
N ALA A 13 -9.17 11.11 0.62
CA ALA A 13 -9.45 12.11 1.65
C ALA A 13 -10.95 12.35 1.84
N GLY A 14 -11.70 12.51 0.75
CA GLY A 14 -13.13 12.80 0.78
C GLY A 14 -13.97 11.64 1.30
N GLU A 15 -13.59 10.39 1.01
CA GLU A 15 -14.29 9.22 1.56
C GLU A 15 -14.01 9.04 3.05
N ALA A 16 -12.75 9.20 3.47
CA ALA A 16 -12.39 9.16 4.89
C ALA A 16 -13.13 10.26 5.68
N GLY A 17 -13.21 11.47 5.14
CA GLY A 17 -13.93 12.57 5.79
C GLY A 17 -15.45 12.34 5.85
N ARG A 18 -16.04 11.61 4.89
CA ARG A 18 -17.45 11.19 4.96
C ARG A 18 -17.71 10.13 6.03
N GLU A 19 -16.70 9.31 6.34
CA GLU A 19 -16.82 8.28 7.36
C GLU A 19 -16.83 8.89 8.77
N SER A 20 -15.97 9.88 9.04
CA SER A 20 -16.02 10.59 10.34
C SER A 20 -15.26 11.92 10.36
N ASP A 21 -15.70 12.80 11.27
CA ASP A 21 -15.07 14.09 11.53
C ASP A 21 -13.64 13.95 12.08
N LEU A 22 -13.30 12.82 12.70
CA LEU A 22 -11.95 12.53 13.20
C LEU A 22 -10.94 12.44 12.04
N TRP A 23 -11.31 11.77 10.96
CA TRP A 23 -10.49 11.66 9.74
C TRP A 23 -10.31 13.00 9.06
N THR A 24 -11.39 13.78 9.03
CA THR A 24 -11.36 15.17 8.54
C THR A 24 -10.38 16.01 9.36
N GLY A 25 -10.40 15.89 10.69
CA GLY A 25 -9.47 16.57 11.58
C GLY A 25 -8.02 16.13 11.41
N ALA A 26 -7.78 14.87 11.03
CA ALA A 26 -6.45 14.34 10.77
C ALA A 26 -5.91 14.67 9.37
N LEU A 27 -6.71 15.25 8.47
CA LEU A 27 -6.29 15.53 7.10
C LEU A 27 -5.32 16.73 7.06
N ARG A 28 -4.19 16.55 6.37
CA ARG A 28 -3.24 17.66 6.13
C ARG A 28 -3.89 18.72 5.22
N PRO A 29 -3.55 20.01 5.41
CA PRO A 29 -3.86 21.05 4.42
C PRO A 29 -3.37 20.63 3.03
N ALA A 30 -4.10 21.03 1.97
CA ALA A 30 -3.82 20.58 0.61
C ALA A 30 -2.37 20.84 0.16
N GLU A 31 -1.78 21.95 0.60
CA GLU A 31 -0.39 22.34 0.28
C GLU A 31 0.66 21.47 0.98
N GLY A 32 0.27 20.81 2.08
CA GLY A 32 1.12 19.91 2.86
C GLY A 32 0.95 18.44 2.50
N GLN A 33 0.09 18.10 1.54
CA GLN A 33 -0.15 16.72 1.13
C GLN A 33 0.88 16.25 0.09
N GLU A 34 1.46 15.08 0.33
CA GLU A 34 2.51 14.51 -0.52
C GLU A 34 1.93 13.50 -1.52
N ARG A 35 1.31 14.03 -2.58
CA ARG A 35 0.46 13.32 -3.55
C ARG A 35 1.23 12.49 -4.61
N GLU A 36 2.32 11.84 -4.21
CA GLU A 36 3.13 10.98 -5.08
C GLU A 36 2.72 9.50 -4.93
N PRO A 37 2.26 8.84 -6.02
CA PRO A 37 1.98 7.41 -5.99
C PRO A 37 3.27 6.59 -5.95
N VAL A 38 3.26 5.46 -5.25
CA VAL A 38 4.45 4.63 -5.07
C VAL A 38 4.29 3.31 -5.80
N PHE A 39 3.43 2.43 -5.27
CA PHE A 39 3.30 1.08 -5.80
C PHE A 39 2.18 0.92 -6.83
N SER A 40 1.16 1.78 -6.81
CA SER A 40 0.08 1.71 -7.82
C SER A 40 0.57 1.91 -9.24
N LEU A 41 1.70 2.61 -9.41
CA LEU A 41 2.35 2.78 -10.71
C LEU A 41 2.91 1.48 -11.28
N LEU A 42 3.12 0.43 -10.48
CA LEU A 42 3.62 -0.87 -10.94
C LEU A 42 2.48 -1.79 -11.41
N GLY A 43 1.26 -1.54 -10.98
CA GLY A 43 0.12 -2.42 -11.21
C GLY A 43 -0.83 -1.99 -12.33
N GLU A 44 -1.93 -2.72 -12.43
CA GLU A 44 -3.05 -2.35 -13.29
C GLU A 44 -3.79 -1.12 -12.74
N LYS A 45 -4.09 -0.13 -13.60
CA LYS A 45 -4.71 1.14 -13.19
C LYS A 45 -6.00 0.99 -12.38
N ARG A 46 -6.79 -0.06 -12.64
CA ARG A 46 -8.04 -0.34 -11.92
C ARG A 46 -7.84 -0.60 -10.43
N TYR A 47 -6.65 -1.03 -10.02
CA TYR A 47 -6.33 -1.28 -8.62
C TYR A 47 -5.65 -0.09 -7.93
N ALA A 48 -5.34 0.98 -8.67
CA ALA A 48 -4.52 2.08 -8.17
C ALA A 48 -5.12 2.75 -6.92
N LEU A 49 -6.43 3.03 -6.94
CA LEU A 49 -7.12 3.64 -5.81
C LEU A 49 -7.01 2.73 -4.56
N GLY A 50 -7.33 1.44 -4.69
CA GLY A 50 -7.22 0.48 -3.59
C GLY A 50 -5.79 0.35 -3.05
N ILE A 51 -4.80 0.17 -3.94
CA ILE A 51 -3.38 0.07 -3.56
C ILE A 51 -2.92 1.29 -2.78
N GLU A 52 -3.21 2.51 -3.26
CA GLU A 52 -2.75 3.72 -2.58
C GLU A 52 -3.50 3.99 -1.27
N THR A 53 -4.74 3.51 -1.14
CA THR A 53 -5.49 3.55 0.13
C THR A 53 -4.82 2.68 1.18
N ILE A 54 -4.53 1.43 0.81
CA ILE A 54 -3.86 0.48 1.71
C ILE A 54 -2.45 0.98 2.02
N TYR A 55 -1.72 1.50 1.03
CA TYR A 55 -0.39 2.02 1.26
C TYR A 55 -0.39 3.25 2.20
N GLU A 56 -1.40 4.11 2.11
CA GLU A 56 -1.57 5.20 3.08
C GLU A 56 -1.81 4.64 4.50
N GLY A 57 -2.65 3.62 4.64
CA GLY A 57 -2.85 2.91 5.91
C GLY A 57 -1.55 2.29 6.46
N TYR A 58 -0.74 1.70 5.57
CA TYR A 58 0.57 1.16 5.93
C TYR A 58 1.51 2.23 6.48
N LEU A 59 1.53 3.41 5.86
CA LEU A 59 2.34 4.54 6.33
C LEU A 59 1.86 5.09 7.67
N LEU A 60 0.55 5.02 7.98
CA LEU A 60 0.02 5.36 9.30
C LEU A 60 0.54 4.43 10.39
N HIS A 61 0.63 3.13 10.10
CA HIS A 61 1.17 2.17 11.06
C HIS A 61 2.70 2.23 11.19
N TYR A 62 3.43 2.40 10.09
CA TYR A 62 4.86 2.07 10.05
C TYR A 62 5.76 3.15 9.44
N GLY A 63 5.21 4.28 9.00
CA GLY A 63 5.95 5.26 8.21
C GLY A 63 5.46 6.70 8.38
N SER A 64 5.65 7.48 7.32
CA SER A 64 5.26 8.88 7.22
C SER A 64 4.09 9.01 6.24
N PRO A 65 2.84 9.16 6.73
CA PRO A 65 1.66 9.27 5.89
C PRO A 65 1.69 10.52 5.02
N ARG A 66 1.07 10.45 3.84
CA ARG A 66 1.10 11.50 2.82
C ARG A 66 -0.05 12.46 2.94
N LEU A 67 -1.23 11.96 3.29
CA LEU A 67 -2.47 12.73 3.36
C LEU A 67 -2.80 13.15 4.78
N PHE A 68 -2.45 12.31 5.76
CA PHE A 68 -2.90 12.48 7.13
C PHE A 68 -1.76 12.85 8.09
N ALA A 69 -2.11 13.59 9.12
CA ALA A 69 -1.30 13.93 10.28
C ALA A 69 -2.16 13.73 11.55
N PRO A 70 -2.42 12.47 11.97
CA PRO A 70 -3.19 12.19 13.17
C PRO A 70 -2.54 12.81 14.40
N GLU A 71 -3.36 13.19 15.39
CA GLU A 71 -2.89 13.85 16.62
C GLU A 71 -2.01 12.91 17.46
N ASP A 72 -2.34 11.62 17.50
CA ASP A 72 -1.65 10.61 18.30
C ASP A 72 -1.56 9.24 17.60
N GLY A 73 -0.89 8.31 18.27
CA GLY A 73 -0.67 6.95 17.78
C GLY A 73 -1.94 6.10 17.72
N ASP A 74 -2.90 6.32 18.61
CA ASP A 74 -4.15 5.56 18.65
C ASP A 74 -5.06 5.98 17.48
N THR A 75 -5.14 7.28 17.21
CA THR A 75 -5.81 7.82 16.04
C THR A 75 -5.14 7.32 14.77
N ALA A 76 -3.80 7.32 14.71
CA ALA A 76 -3.07 6.77 13.56
C ALA A 76 -3.35 5.27 13.35
N LEU A 77 -3.43 4.48 14.43
CA LEU A 77 -3.74 3.05 14.37
C LEU A 77 -5.13 2.80 13.80
N LEU A 78 -6.16 3.43 14.36
CA LEU A 78 -7.53 3.32 13.86
C LEU A 78 -7.62 3.79 12.41
N LEU A 79 -6.89 4.85 12.07
CA LEU A 79 -6.83 5.39 10.71
C LEU A 79 -6.12 4.52 9.70
N GLY A 80 -5.09 3.80 10.12
CA GLY A 80 -4.53 2.71 9.35
C GLY A 80 -5.52 1.58 9.09
N ASP A 81 -6.22 1.10 10.14
CA ASP A 81 -7.13 -0.05 10.05
C ASP A 81 -8.32 0.20 9.10
N TYR A 82 -8.93 1.39 9.18
CA TYR A 82 -9.97 1.78 8.24
C TYR A 82 -9.46 1.82 6.80
N LEU A 83 -8.29 2.42 6.55
CA LEU A 83 -7.76 2.54 5.18
C LEU A 83 -7.39 1.18 4.61
N TYR A 84 -6.92 0.24 5.43
CA TYR A 84 -6.76 -1.16 5.03
C TYR A 84 -8.10 -1.78 4.64
N ALA A 85 -9.11 -1.71 5.51
CA ALA A 85 -10.42 -2.30 5.25
C ALA A 85 -11.08 -1.68 3.99
N HIS A 86 -11.10 -0.36 3.91
CA HIS A 86 -11.69 0.39 2.80
C HIS A 86 -10.95 0.16 1.49
N GLY A 87 -9.62 0.06 1.56
CA GLY A 87 -8.79 -0.30 0.41
C GLY A 87 -9.11 -1.69 -0.14
N LEU A 88 -9.37 -2.67 0.72
CA LEU A 88 -9.77 -4.02 0.28
C LEU A 88 -11.15 -4.04 -0.38
N VAL A 89 -12.12 -3.26 0.12
CA VAL A 89 -13.43 -3.10 -0.53
C VAL A 89 -13.27 -2.56 -1.96
N ARG A 90 -12.43 -1.55 -2.16
CA ARG A 90 -12.16 -0.99 -3.51
C ARG A 90 -11.53 -1.99 -4.48
N ILE A 91 -10.71 -2.91 -3.96
CA ILE A 91 -10.09 -3.96 -4.76
C ILE A 91 -11.11 -5.02 -5.14
N GLU A 92 -12.03 -5.37 -4.23
CA GLU A 92 -13.12 -6.29 -4.49
C GLU A 92 -14.03 -5.78 -5.60
N GLU A 93 -14.45 -4.50 -5.54
CA GLU A 93 -15.29 -3.87 -6.57
C GLU A 93 -14.67 -3.86 -7.98
N SER A 94 -13.34 -3.84 -8.06
CA SER A 94 -12.59 -3.70 -9.32
C SER A 94 -11.93 -5.01 -9.79
N GLY A 95 -12.01 -6.06 -8.98
CA GLY A 95 -11.07 -7.17 -9.02
C GLY A 95 -11.65 -8.55 -8.80
N THR A 96 -10.78 -9.43 -8.35
CA THR A 96 -11.11 -10.82 -8.03
C THR A 96 -10.85 -11.07 -6.56
N VAL A 97 -11.47 -12.12 -6.01
CA VAL A 97 -11.18 -12.61 -4.65
C VAL A 97 -9.68 -12.92 -4.50
N ASP A 98 -9.00 -13.37 -5.56
CA ASP A 98 -7.55 -13.59 -5.52
C ASP A 98 -6.76 -12.27 -5.33
N ALA A 99 -7.20 -11.16 -5.92
CA ALA A 99 -6.56 -9.86 -5.73
C ALA A 99 -6.77 -9.32 -4.29
N VAL A 100 -7.94 -9.55 -3.72
CA VAL A 100 -8.22 -9.24 -2.30
C VAL A 100 -7.32 -10.08 -1.39
N ASN A 101 -7.22 -11.39 -1.66
CA ASN A 101 -6.36 -12.30 -0.91
C ASN A 101 -4.88 -11.86 -0.98
N ASP A 102 -4.41 -11.45 -2.16
CA ASP A 102 -3.04 -10.99 -2.33
C ASP A 102 -2.70 -9.75 -1.48
N LEU A 103 -3.64 -8.82 -1.32
CA LEU A 103 -3.45 -7.64 -0.48
C LEU A 103 -3.62 -7.94 1.02
N ALA A 104 -4.53 -8.83 1.39
CA ALA A 104 -4.64 -9.29 2.78
C ALA A 104 -3.36 -10.01 3.23
N GLU A 105 -2.80 -10.88 2.40
CA GLU A 105 -1.52 -11.55 2.63
C GLU A 105 -0.35 -10.55 2.68
N LEU A 106 -0.36 -9.51 1.84
CA LEU A 106 0.61 -8.42 1.93
C LEU A 106 0.53 -7.69 3.27
N ILE A 107 -0.67 -7.32 3.72
CA ILE A 107 -0.85 -6.61 5.00
C ILE A 107 -0.33 -7.46 6.15
N ALA A 108 -0.71 -8.74 6.19
CA ALA A 108 -0.26 -9.68 7.23
C ALA A 108 1.26 -9.89 7.20
N LEU A 109 1.85 -10.06 6.02
CA LEU A 109 3.29 -10.26 5.88
C LEU A 109 4.08 -9.00 6.26
N CYS A 110 3.64 -7.82 5.83
CA CYS A 110 4.24 -6.56 6.25
C CYS A 110 4.17 -6.36 7.78
N ALA A 111 3.03 -6.66 8.41
CA ALA A 111 2.89 -6.58 9.86
C ALA A 111 3.87 -7.52 10.57
N TYR A 112 4.02 -8.76 10.09
CA TYR A 112 5.02 -9.71 10.57
C TYR A 112 6.45 -9.18 10.44
N LEU A 113 6.83 -8.72 9.24
CA LEU A 113 8.18 -8.19 8.97
C LEU A 113 8.51 -7.00 9.88
N ARG A 114 7.55 -6.08 10.06
CA ARG A 114 7.71 -4.93 10.95
C ARG A 114 7.79 -5.34 12.43
N ALA A 115 7.03 -6.33 12.86
CA ALA A 115 7.12 -6.84 14.24
C ALA A 115 8.49 -7.48 14.53
N GLU A 116 9.00 -8.28 13.59
CA GLU A 116 10.27 -9.02 13.72
C GLU A 116 11.50 -8.22 13.28
N GLN A 117 11.32 -6.97 12.82
CA GLN A 117 12.39 -6.12 12.29
C GLN A 117 13.15 -6.76 11.11
N ILE A 118 12.43 -7.49 10.26
CA ILE A 118 12.95 -8.14 9.06
C ILE A 118 12.72 -7.21 7.87
N ALA A 119 13.76 -6.97 7.07
CA ALA A 119 13.64 -6.21 5.83
C ALA A 119 12.89 -7.00 4.75
N GLY A 120 12.18 -6.31 3.84
CA GLY A 120 11.54 -6.97 2.69
C GLY A 120 10.14 -6.47 2.36
N ASP A 121 9.56 -5.59 3.19
CA ASP A 121 8.28 -4.92 2.94
C ASP A 121 8.21 -4.29 1.54
N GLY A 122 9.25 -3.58 1.11
CA GLY A 122 9.32 -3.01 -0.24
C GLY A 122 9.20 -4.06 -1.36
N ALA A 123 9.82 -5.23 -1.22
CA ALA A 123 9.74 -6.30 -2.20
C ALA A 123 8.34 -6.94 -2.23
N VAL A 124 7.73 -7.13 -1.05
CA VAL A 124 6.33 -7.60 -0.92
C VAL A 124 5.37 -6.64 -1.61
N TRP A 125 5.52 -5.34 -1.36
CA TRP A 125 4.73 -4.29 -2.00
C TRP A 125 4.88 -4.28 -3.51
N ALA A 126 6.12 -4.29 -4.02
CA ALA A 126 6.39 -4.23 -5.45
C ALA A 126 5.81 -5.45 -6.20
N ALA A 127 6.07 -6.66 -5.67
CA ALA A 127 5.61 -7.91 -6.28
C ALA A 127 4.07 -8.02 -6.25
N THR A 128 3.45 -7.63 -5.13
CA THR A 128 2.00 -7.67 -4.97
C THR A 128 1.33 -6.71 -5.94
N ALA A 129 1.78 -5.44 -5.98
CA ALA A 129 1.17 -4.42 -6.84
C ALA A 129 1.20 -4.80 -8.33
N CYS A 130 2.30 -5.38 -8.84
CA CYS A 130 2.39 -5.77 -10.24
C CYS A 130 1.71 -7.10 -10.58
N SER A 131 1.36 -7.92 -9.58
CA SER A 131 0.91 -9.31 -9.78
C SER A 131 -0.45 -9.63 -9.15
N LEU A 132 -1.23 -8.62 -8.75
CA LEU A 132 -2.53 -8.82 -8.10
C LEU A 132 -3.43 -9.81 -8.83
N GLY A 133 -3.88 -10.83 -8.10
CA GLY A 133 -4.82 -11.85 -8.57
C GLY A 133 -4.22 -12.85 -9.54
N ARG A 134 -2.89 -12.86 -9.73
CA ARG A 134 -2.20 -13.78 -10.66
C ARG A 134 -1.77 -15.09 -10.03
N ARG A 135 -1.87 -15.22 -8.70
CA ARG A 135 -1.53 -16.44 -7.95
C ARG A 135 -0.09 -16.91 -8.14
N VAL A 136 0.85 -15.96 -8.19
CA VAL A 136 2.30 -16.22 -8.41
C VAL A 136 3.17 -15.87 -7.19
N LEU A 137 2.58 -15.32 -6.13
CA LEU A 137 3.33 -14.72 -5.01
C LEU A 137 3.68 -15.73 -3.91
N ASP A 138 2.95 -16.85 -3.80
CA ASP A 138 3.09 -17.79 -2.69
C ASP A 138 4.52 -18.32 -2.51
N PRO A 139 5.26 -18.76 -3.55
CA PRO A 139 6.63 -19.21 -3.37
C PRO A 139 7.55 -18.11 -2.80
N GLY A 140 7.39 -16.87 -3.28
CA GLY A 140 8.17 -15.74 -2.79
C GLY A 140 7.81 -15.33 -1.37
N ARG A 141 6.52 -15.36 -1.02
CA ARG A 141 6.05 -15.14 0.36
C ARG A 141 6.57 -16.22 1.30
N SER A 142 6.59 -17.49 0.86
CA SER A 142 7.14 -18.60 1.65
C SER A 142 8.63 -18.43 1.90
N SER A 143 9.42 -18.08 0.87
CA SER A 143 10.85 -17.84 1.03
C SER A 143 11.13 -16.67 1.99
N LEU A 144 10.34 -15.58 1.90
CA LEU A 144 10.49 -14.48 2.84
C LEU A 144 10.12 -14.87 4.29
N ARG A 145 9.10 -15.70 4.50
CA ARG A 145 8.69 -16.15 5.84
C ARG A 145 9.65 -17.15 6.48
N LEU A 146 10.23 -18.04 5.69
CA LEU A 146 11.04 -19.15 6.19
C LEU A 146 12.52 -18.80 6.25
N ASP A 147 12.99 -18.03 5.27
CA ASP A 147 14.42 -17.80 5.04
C ASP A 147 14.80 -16.32 5.16
N ASN A 148 13.84 -15.42 5.42
CA ASN A 148 14.01 -13.96 5.38
C ASN A 148 14.57 -13.44 4.05
N ASP A 149 14.28 -14.16 2.95
CA ASP A 149 14.76 -13.82 1.62
C ASP A 149 13.67 -13.11 0.78
N PRO A 150 13.80 -11.80 0.52
CA PRO A 150 12.87 -11.07 -0.33
C PRO A 150 13.17 -11.24 -1.83
N SER A 151 14.31 -11.82 -2.20
CA SER A 151 14.82 -11.86 -3.58
C SER A 151 13.84 -12.48 -4.58
N PRO A 152 13.09 -13.56 -4.27
CA PRO A 152 12.11 -14.12 -5.21
C PRO A 152 10.96 -13.15 -5.52
N LEU A 153 10.50 -12.37 -4.54
CA LEU A 153 9.45 -11.36 -4.76
C LEU A 153 9.97 -10.20 -5.61
N GLU A 154 11.18 -9.72 -5.31
CA GLU A 154 11.81 -8.67 -6.10
C GLU A 154 12.04 -9.12 -7.55
N ALA A 155 12.47 -10.37 -7.77
CA ALA A 155 12.63 -10.94 -9.10
C ALA A 155 11.31 -10.98 -9.88
N ILE A 156 10.19 -11.33 -9.23
CA ILE A 156 8.85 -11.28 -9.85
C ILE A 156 8.53 -9.84 -10.29
N ALA A 157 8.73 -8.86 -9.41
CA ALA A 157 8.46 -7.46 -9.73
C ALA A 157 9.31 -6.98 -10.92
N ARG A 158 10.62 -7.23 -10.87
CA ARG A 158 11.57 -6.84 -11.93
C ARG A 158 11.26 -7.49 -13.26
N ALA A 159 10.92 -8.78 -13.27
CA ALA A 159 10.51 -9.48 -14.48
C ALA A 159 9.19 -8.93 -15.07
N THR A 160 8.28 -8.44 -14.21
CA THR A 160 6.95 -7.97 -14.64
C THR A 160 6.97 -6.54 -15.16
N VAL A 161 7.68 -5.62 -14.48
CA VAL A 161 7.63 -4.18 -14.78
C VAL A 161 8.97 -3.52 -15.11
N GLY A 162 10.08 -4.25 -14.98
CA GLY A 162 11.42 -3.78 -15.26
C GLY A 162 12.11 -3.08 -14.09
N ASP A 163 13.44 -3.16 -14.06
CA ASP A 163 14.28 -2.70 -12.94
C ASP A 163 14.07 -1.24 -12.57
N ALA A 164 14.10 -0.34 -13.55
CA ALA A 164 14.02 1.10 -13.28
C ALA A 164 12.74 1.51 -12.54
N ARG A 165 11.61 0.86 -12.82
CA ARG A 165 10.33 1.16 -12.15
C ARG A 165 10.30 0.61 -10.73
N VAL A 166 10.85 -0.59 -10.52
CA VAL A 166 10.99 -1.18 -9.19
C VAL A 166 11.93 -0.32 -8.33
N ASP A 167 13.09 0.06 -8.86
CA ASP A 167 14.08 0.87 -8.17
C ASP A 167 13.51 2.23 -7.75
N ALA A 168 12.75 2.89 -8.64
CA ALA A 168 12.09 4.15 -8.33
C ALA A 168 11.07 3.99 -7.19
N ALA A 169 10.21 2.99 -7.24
CA ALA A 169 9.22 2.73 -6.19
C ALA A 169 9.89 2.39 -4.85
N LEU A 170 10.93 1.55 -4.85
CA LEU A 170 11.67 1.18 -3.64
C LEU A 170 12.47 2.35 -3.07
N ALA A 171 12.97 3.27 -3.91
CA ALA A 171 13.62 4.48 -3.43
C ALA A 171 12.65 5.38 -2.67
N VAL A 172 11.46 5.66 -3.25
CA VAL A 172 10.42 6.46 -2.58
C VAL A 172 9.89 5.75 -1.33
N HIS A 173 9.70 4.44 -1.36
CA HIS A 173 9.28 3.68 -0.18
C HIS A 173 10.25 3.83 0.99
N ARG A 174 11.55 3.71 0.75
CA ARG A 174 12.58 3.83 1.80
C ARG A 174 12.58 5.20 2.47
N THR A 175 12.29 6.28 1.75
CA THR A 175 12.22 7.63 2.36
C THR A 175 10.99 7.83 3.23
N ARG A 176 10.01 6.90 3.18
CA ARG A 176 8.74 6.99 3.90
C ARG A 176 8.71 6.16 5.18
N LEU A 177 9.63 5.22 5.38
CA LEU A 177 9.65 4.37 6.57
C LEU A 177 10.26 5.10 7.77
N ARG A 178 9.77 4.78 8.97
CA ARG A 178 10.37 5.17 10.25
C ARG A 178 11.36 4.11 10.72
#